data_AF-A0A2K6B3P0-F1
#
_entry.id   AF-A0A2K6B3P0-F1
#
_cell.length_a   1.000
_cell.length_b   1.000
_cell.length_c   1.000
_cell.angle_alpha   90.00
_cell.angle_beta   90.00
_cell.angle_gamma   90.00
#
_symmetry.space_group_name_H-M   'P 1'
#
loop_
_entity.id
_entity.type
_entity.pdbx_description
1 polymer ?
#
loop_
_entity_poly.entity_id
_entity_poly.type
_entity_poly.pdbx_seq_one_letter_code
_entity_poly.pdbx_strand_id
1 'polypeptide(L)'
;MHKNSKRNSNSRVSHTEVNSVDAEKEKNESENNFVELLPQELTFKIFSQLDIRSLCRASLTCRSWNYTIRNSDSLWKPHCMTVRAVCRREIDDDLESGYSWRVILLRNYQKSKVKHEWLSGRYSNICSPISLPEKTMYPMDADTWGEILEAELER
;
A
#
# COMPACT_ATOMS: atom_id res chain seq x y z
N MET A 1 2.13 -66.83 12.31
CA MET A 1 1.17 -67.95 12.38
C MET A 1 -0.19 -67.40 12.79
N HIS A 2 -1.22 -67.77 12.02
CA HIS A 2 -2.60 -67.30 12.11
C HIS A 2 -3.27 -67.50 13.47
N LYS A 3 -4.23 -66.62 13.79
CA LYS A 3 -5.62 -67.04 14.05
C LYS A 3 -6.58 -65.87 13.78
N ASN A 4 -7.35 -66.03 12.71
CA ASN A 4 -8.54 -65.24 12.39
C ASN A 4 -9.64 -65.48 13.44
N SER A 5 -10.42 -64.45 13.74
CA SER A 5 -11.81 -64.62 14.19
C SER A 5 -12.71 -63.73 13.34
N LYS A 6 -13.45 -64.36 12.43
CA LYS A 6 -14.54 -63.78 11.66
C LYS A 6 -15.81 -63.83 12.51
N ARG A 7 -16.58 -62.74 12.56
CA ARG A 7 -18.04 -62.83 12.62
C ARG A 7 -18.72 -61.65 11.92
N ASN A 8 -19.44 -62.03 10.85
CA ASN A 8 -20.46 -61.34 10.04
C ASN A 8 -21.65 -60.93 10.96
N SER A 9 -22.59 -60.01 10.69
CA SER A 9 -23.22 -59.50 9.47
C SER A 9 -24.24 -58.37 9.78
N ASN A 10 -24.35 -57.39 8.87
CA ASN A 10 -25.54 -56.66 8.34
C ASN A 10 -26.52 -55.76 9.13
N SER A 11 -26.89 -54.70 8.37
CA SER A 11 -28.02 -53.75 8.43
C SER A 11 -27.85 -52.57 9.39
N ARG A 12 -27.97 -51.31 8.96
CA ARG A 12 -29.13 -50.73 8.27
C ARG A 12 -28.72 -49.49 7.46
N VAL A 13 -29.20 -49.40 6.23
CA VAL A 13 -29.27 -48.16 5.46
C VAL A 13 -30.28 -47.22 6.12
N SER A 14 -29.90 -45.96 6.27
CA SER A 14 -30.85 -44.85 6.16
C SER A 14 -30.11 -43.66 5.58
N HIS A 15 -30.49 -43.32 4.36
CA HIS A 15 -30.22 -42.06 3.71
C HIS A 15 -30.48 -40.90 4.68
N THR A 16 -29.53 -39.99 4.79
CA THR A 16 -29.85 -38.62 5.19
C THR A 16 -29.15 -37.72 4.20
N GLU A 17 -29.96 -37.33 3.24
CA GLU A 17 -29.74 -36.25 2.30
C GLU A 17 -29.36 -34.95 3.02
N VAL A 18 -28.39 -34.29 2.40
CA VAL A 18 -28.25 -32.83 2.25
C VAL A 18 -28.07 -32.03 3.54
N ASN A 19 -26.84 -31.56 3.72
CA ASN A 19 -26.59 -30.12 3.87
C ASN A 19 -25.32 -29.77 3.10
N SER A 20 -25.46 -29.62 1.79
CA SER A 20 -24.43 -29.08 0.87
C SER A 20 -24.37 -27.55 0.88
N VAL A 21 -25.04 -26.89 1.82
CA VAL A 21 -25.24 -25.43 1.84
C VAL A 21 -24.01 -24.67 2.34
N ASP A 22 -23.09 -25.33 3.06
CA ASP A 22 -21.88 -24.67 3.56
C ASP A 22 -20.67 -24.78 2.62
N ALA A 23 -20.67 -25.71 1.67
CA ALA A 23 -19.58 -25.84 0.67
C ALA A 23 -19.71 -24.83 -0.49
N GLU A 24 -20.88 -24.22 -0.67
CA GLU A 24 -21.10 -23.19 -1.70
C GLU A 24 -20.83 -21.77 -1.17
N LYS A 25 -20.74 -21.58 0.14
CA LYS A 25 -20.55 -20.25 0.75
C LYS A 25 -19.10 -19.78 0.72
N GLU A 26 -18.13 -20.70 0.77
CA GLU A 26 -16.70 -20.37 0.66
C GLU A 26 -16.23 -20.20 -0.80
N LYS A 27 -17.03 -20.61 -1.79
CA LYS A 27 -16.64 -20.61 -3.21
C LYS A 27 -16.90 -19.27 -3.93
N ASN A 28 -17.78 -18.43 -3.39
CA ASN A 28 -18.25 -17.21 -4.07
C ASN A 28 -17.42 -15.95 -3.74
N GLU A 29 -16.53 -15.97 -2.74
CA GLU A 29 -15.70 -14.79 -2.42
C GLU A 29 -14.52 -14.62 -3.41
N SER A 30 -14.04 -15.71 -4.00
CA SER A 30 -13.00 -15.67 -5.05
C SER A 30 -13.54 -15.32 -6.43
N GLU A 31 -14.84 -15.44 -6.69
CA GLU A 31 -15.40 -15.31 -8.04
C GLU A 31 -15.50 -13.86 -8.56
N ASN A 32 -15.27 -12.83 -7.71
CA ASN A 32 -15.40 -11.43 -8.10
C ASN A 32 -14.12 -10.58 -7.97
N ASN A 33 -12.94 -11.20 -7.84
CA ASN A 33 -11.70 -10.43 -7.81
C ASN A 33 -11.30 -9.95 -9.22
N PHE A 34 -11.53 -8.67 -9.53
CA PHE A 34 -11.18 -8.13 -10.84
C PHE A 34 -9.70 -8.28 -11.20
N VAL A 35 -8.79 -8.33 -10.22
CA VAL A 35 -7.34 -8.51 -10.47
C VAL A 35 -7.04 -9.87 -11.09
N GLU A 36 -7.89 -10.87 -10.84
CA GLU A 36 -7.77 -12.22 -11.41
C GLU A 36 -8.56 -12.36 -12.73
N LEU A 37 -9.54 -11.48 -12.97
CA LEU A 37 -10.42 -11.52 -14.14
C LEU A 37 -9.95 -10.62 -15.29
N LEU A 38 -9.32 -9.48 -14.98
CA LEU A 38 -8.91 -8.48 -15.97
C LEU A 38 -7.46 -8.71 -16.40
N PRO A 39 -7.13 -8.39 -17.68
CA PRO A 39 -5.75 -8.25 -18.12
C PRO A 39 -4.94 -7.32 -17.22
N GLN A 40 -3.66 -7.63 -17.06
CA GLN A 40 -2.76 -6.95 -16.13
C GLN A 40 -2.66 -5.44 -16.41
N GLU A 41 -2.73 -5.03 -17.68
CA GLU A 41 -2.69 -3.64 -18.12
C GLU A 41 -3.89 -2.84 -17.62
N LEU A 42 -5.10 -3.45 -17.66
CA LEU A 42 -6.32 -2.81 -17.18
C LEU A 42 -6.30 -2.71 -15.65
N THR A 43 -5.86 -3.78 -14.99
CA THR A 43 -5.66 -3.79 -13.54
C THR A 43 -4.72 -2.67 -13.09
N PHE A 44 -3.57 -2.51 -13.76
CA PHE A 44 -2.65 -1.41 -13.47
C PHE A 44 -3.23 -0.04 -13.80
N LYS A 45 -4.02 0.08 -14.87
CA LYS A 45 -4.70 1.35 -15.20
C LYS A 45 -5.73 1.75 -14.15
N ILE A 46 -6.42 0.80 -13.54
CA ILE A 46 -7.33 1.04 -12.42
C ILE A 46 -6.55 1.51 -11.20
N PHE A 47 -5.50 0.76 -10.81
CA PHE A 47 -4.70 1.11 -9.64
C PHE A 47 -3.93 2.44 -9.81
N SER A 48 -3.54 2.82 -11.03
CA SER A 48 -2.84 4.08 -11.27
C SER A 48 -3.70 5.34 -11.05
N GLN A 49 -5.02 5.18 -10.91
CA GLN A 49 -5.92 6.29 -10.56
C GLN A 49 -5.95 6.57 -9.04
N LEU A 50 -5.39 5.67 -8.22
CA LEU A 50 -5.44 5.78 -6.77
C LEU A 50 -4.33 6.69 -6.24
N ASP A 51 -4.63 7.43 -5.18
CA ASP A 51 -3.59 8.13 -4.41
C ASP A 51 -2.76 7.14 -3.58
N ILE A 52 -1.62 7.58 -3.07
CA ILE A 52 -0.67 6.75 -2.31
C ILE A 52 -1.37 6.07 -1.12
N ARG A 53 -2.28 6.78 -0.42
CA ARG A 53 -3.00 6.22 0.71
C ARG A 53 -3.96 5.12 0.28
N SER A 54 -4.70 5.33 -0.80
CA SER A 54 -5.62 4.31 -1.33
C SER A 54 -4.88 3.12 -1.92
N LEU A 55 -3.72 3.31 -2.57
CA LEU A 55 -2.84 2.22 -3.00
C LEU A 55 -2.35 1.37 -1.82
N CYS A 56 -1.89 2.01 -0.75
CA CYS A 56 -1.48 1.30 0.46
C CYS A 56 -2.65 0.47 1.05
N ARG A 57 -3.85 1.05 1.12
CA ARG A 57 -5.05 0.34 1.59
C ARG A 57 -5.45 -0.82 0.67
N ALA A 58 -5.45 -0.58 -0.64
CA ALA A 58 -5.72 -1.59 -1.65
C ALA A 58 -4.71 -2.76 -1.55
N SER A 59 -3.44 -2.49 -1.25
CA SER A 59 -2.44 -3.55 -1.06
C SER A 59 -2.70 -4.46 0.14
N LEU A 60 -3.62 -4.09 1.04
CA LEU A 60 -3.95 -4.86 2.24
C LEU A 60 -5.24 -5.70 2.08
N THR A 61 -5.92 -5.64 0.93
CA THR A 61 -7.22 -6.31 0.75
C THR A 61 -7.09 -7.84 0.64
N CYS A 62 -6.22 -8.33 -0.25
CA CYS A 62 -5.94 -9.75 -0.42
C CYS A 62 -4.52 -9.99 -0.95
N ARG A 63 -4.08 -11.26 -0.98
CA ARG A 63 -2.73 -11.64 -1.45
C ARG A 63 -2.49 -11.27 -2.91
N SER A 64 -3.49 -11.46 -3.76
CA SER A 64 -3.43 -11.12 -5.19
C SER A 64 -3.21 -9.62 -5.41
N TRP A 65 -4.00 -8.76 -4.72
CA TRP A 65 -3.84 -7.31 -4.79
C TRP A 65 -2.51 -6.86 -4.19
N ASN A 66 -2.11 -7.45 -3.06
CA ASN A 66 -0.83 -7.16 -2.42
C ASN A 66 0.34 -7.39 -3.38
N TYR A 67 0.36 -8.55 -4.03
CA TYR A 67 1.39 -8.91 -5.00
C TYR A 67 1.39 -7.97 -6.21
N THR A 68 0.23 -7.76 -6.83
CA THR A 68 0.06 -6.91 -8.02
C THR A 68 0.46 -5.47 -7.74
N ILE A 69 0.05 -4.90 -6.61
CA ILE A 69 0.34 -3.51 -6.27
C ILE A 69 1.80 -3.34 -5.82
N ARG A 70 2.32 -4.19 -4.94
CA ARG A 70 3.65 -3.97 -4.32
C ARG A 70 4.82 -4.23 -5.26
N ASN A 71 4.64 -5.05 -6.29
CA ASN A 71 5.70 -5.45 -7.22
C ASN A 71 5.65 -4.69 -8.56
N SER A 72 4.81 -3.67 -8.66
CA SER A 72 4.64 -2.90 -9.90
C SER A 72 5.25 -1.51 -9.79
N ASP A 73 6.46 -1.34 -10.30
CA ASP A 73 7.15 -0.05 -10.31
C ASP A 73 6.42 1.02 -11.12
N SER A 74 5.63 0.64 -12.14
CA SER A 74 4.83 1.58 -12.92
C SER A 74 3.74 2.28 -12.11
N LEU A 75 3.27 1.67 -11.01
CA LEU A 75 2.34 2.31 -10.07
C LEU A 75 3.04 3.30 -9.14
N TRP A 76 4.23 2.95 -8.65
CA TRP A 76 4.92 3.76 -7.62
C TRP A 76 5.77 4.88 -8.20
N LYS A 77 6.37 4.68 -9.39
CA LYS A 77 7.26 5.65 -10.02
C LYS A 77 6.60 7.02 -10.23
N PRO A 78 5.37 7.14 -10.77
CA PRO A 78 4.74 8.45 -10.94
C PRO A 78 4.60 9.22 -9.62
N HIS A 79 4.16 8.55 -8.54
CA HIS A 79 4.06 9.15 -7.22
C HIS A 79 5.43 9.57 -6.66
N CYS A 80 6.47 8.76 -6.91
CA CYS A 80 7.83 9.10 -6.54
C CYS A 80 8.33 10.34 -7.28
N MET A 81 7.99 10.50 -8.57
CA MET A 81 8.33 11.70 -9.34
C MET A 81 7.64 12.96 -8.82
N THR A 82 6.40 12.84 -8.32
CA THR A 82 5.74 13.96 -7.63
C THR A 82 6.47 14.35 -6.35
N VAL A 83 6.90 13.36 -5.55
CA VAL A 83 7.68 13.60 -4.32
C VAL A 83 9.05 14.20 -4.62
N ARG A 84 9.70 13.79 -5.72
CA ARG A 84 11.00 14.31 -6.17
C ARG A 84 10.99 15.82 -6.46
N ALA A 85 9.84 16.40 -6.79
CA ALA A 85 9.72 17.85 -6.98
C ALA A 85 10.02 18.64 -5.68
N VAL A 86 9.85 18.02 -4.52
CA VAL A 86 10.07 18.62 -3.20
C VAL A 86 11.34 18.08 -2.52
N CYS A 87 11.54 16.77 -2.59
CA CYS A 87 12.68 16.07 -2.00
C CYS A 87 13.60 15.54 -3.09
N ARG A 88 14.21 16.43 -3.88
CA ARG A 88 15.03 16.00 -5.02
C ARG A 88 16.25 15.20 -4.58
N ARG A 89 17.02 15.75 -3.64
CA ARG A 89 18.28 15.16 -3.14
C ARG A 89 18.04 13.76 -2.60
N GLU A 90 17.07 13.59 -1.71
CA GLU A 90 16.82 12.32 -1.05
C GLU A 90 16.33 11.24 -2.00
N ILE A 91 15.54 11.62 -3.00
CA ILE A 91 15.06 10.68 -4.03
C ILE A 91 16.19 10.27 -4.98
N ASP A 92 17.06 11.21 -5.35
CA ASP A 92 18.21 10.93 -6.20
C ASP A 92 19.22 10.03 -5.46
N ASP A 93 19.51 10.30 -4.17
CA ASP A 93 20.39 9.48 -3.31
C ASP A 93 19.85 8.04 -3.14
N ASP A 94 18.55 7.89 -2.88
CA ASP A 94 17.92 6.57 -2.74
C ASP A 94 17.89 5.80 -4.09
N LEU A 95 17.79 6.51 -5.23
CA LEU A 95 17.86 5.92 -6.56
C LEU A 95 19.28 5.40 -6.86
N GLU A 96 20.30 6.20 -6.54
CA GLU A 96 21.71 5.81 -6.64
C GLU A 96 22.04 4.61 -5.74
N SER A 97 21.38 4.53 -4.59
CA SER A 97 21.47 3.41 -3.66
C SER A 97 20.76 2.12 -4.14
N GLY A 98 20.04 2.17 -5.27
CA GLY A 98 19.41 1.01 -5.89
C GLY A 98 18.11 0.53 -5.24
N TYR A 99 17.42 1.40 -4.48
CA TYR A 99 16.12 1.03 -3.89
C TYR A 99 15.01 0.97 -4.96
N SER A 100 14.02 0.08 -4.74
CA SER A 100 12.80 0.05 -5.58
C SER A 100 11.95 1.32 -5.41
N TRP A 101 11.21 1.74 -6.44
CA TRP A 101 10.39 2.96 -6.41
C TRP A 101 9.42 3.02 -5.22
N ARG A 102 8.83 1.87 -4.85
CA ARG A 102 7.97 1.78 -3.67
C ARG A 102 8.71 2.09 -2.38
N VAL A 103 9.91 1.54 -2.21
CA VAL A 103 10.74 1.75 -1.01
C VAL A 103 11.20 3.20 -0.93
N ILE A 104 11.67 3.77 -2.05
CA ILE A 104 12.04 5.19 -2.15
C ILE A 104 10.87 6.08 -1.72
N LEU A 105 9.67 5.84 -2.27
CA LEU A 105 8.50 6.62 -1.94
C LEU A 105 8.17 6.54 -0.43
N LEU A 106 8.16 5.33 0.14
CA LEU A 106 7.83 5.15 1.56
C LEU A 106 8.82 5.84 2.51
N ARG A 107 10.11 5.82 2.17
CA ARG A 107 11.17 6.49 2.96
C ARG A 107 11.00 8.02 2.96
N ASN A 108 10.58 8.58 1.84
CA ASN A 108 10.56 10.04 1.62
C ASN A 108 9.17 10.68 1.72
N TYR A 109 8.10 9.89 1.83
CA TYR A 109 6.73 10.40 1.82
C TYR A 109 6.45 11.38 2.96
N GLN A 110 6.83 11.04 4.20
CA GLN A 110 6.57 11.90 5.34
C GLN A 110 7.44 13.17 5.29
N LYS A 111 8.72 13.03 4.95
CA LYS A 111 9.64 14.17 4.78
C LYS A 111 9.10 15.15 3.74
N SER A 112 8.72 14.65 2.57
CA SER A 112 8.19 15.49 1.48
C SER A 112 6.88 16.18 1.81
N LYS A 113 5.96 15.52 2.53
CA LYS A 113 4.75 16.17 3.02
C LYS A 113 5.08 17.35 3.92
N VAL A 114 5.91 17.14 4.94
CA VAL A 114 6.26 18.21 5.88
C VAL A 114 6.98 19.35 5.16
N LYS A 115 7.98 19.02 4.32
CA LYS A 115 8.74 20.00 3.55
C LYS A 115 7.84 20.81 2.60
N HIS A 116 6.92 20.15 1.91
CA HIS A 116 5.95 20.81 1.04
C HIS A 116 5.06 21.80 1.81
N GLU A 117 4.56 21.45 3.00
CA GLU A 117 3.75 22.38 3.80
C GLU A 117 4.55 23.64 4.17
N TRP A 118 5.82 23.50 4.56
CA TRP A 118 6.71 24.64 4.79
C TRP A 118 6.90 25.48 3.54
N LEU A 119 7.30 24.87 2.43
CA LEU A 119 7.54 25.57 1.15
C LEU A 119 6.27 26.20 0.55
N SER A 120 5.09 25.66 0.87
CA SER A 120 3.81 26.25 0.46
C SER A 120 3.48 27.56 1.20
N GLY A 121 4.24 27.88 2.26
CA GLY A 121 4.03 29.06 3.10
C GLY A 121 2.92 28.88 4.14
N ARG A 122 2.46 27.64 4.36
CA ARG A 122 1.42 27.33 5.36
C ARG A 122 1.79 27.82 6.77
N TYR A 123 3.09 27.93 7.05
CA TYR A 123 3.63 28.30 8.34
C TYR A 123 4.34 29.67 8.36
N SER A 124 4.29 30.45 7.27
CA SER A 124 4.99 31.73 7.16
C SER A 124 4.44 32.83 8.10
N ASN A 125 3.18 32.71 8.55
CA ASN A 125 2.48 33.75 9.33
C ASN A 125 1.70 33.16 10.50
N ILE A 126 2.38 32.44 11.39
CA ILE A 126 1.75 31.84 12.58
C ILE A 126 1.43 32.95 13.58
N CYS A 127 0.15 33.34 13.67
CA CYS A 127 -0.31 34.38 14.60
C CYS A 127 -0.67 33.84 16.00
N SER A 128 -0.74 32.51 16.17
CA SER A 128 -1.18 31.91 17.44
C SER A 128 -0.66 30.48 17.63
N PRO A 129 -0.42 30.01 18.87
CA PRO A 129 0.01 28.63 19.12
C PRO A 129 -0.95 27.56 18.55
N ILE A 130 -2.25 27.85 18.45
CA ILE A 130 -3.25 26.95 17.84
C ILE A 130 -3.12 26.82 16.32
N SER A 131 -2.40 27.74 15.66
CA SER A 131 -2.11 27.62 14.22
C SER A 131 -0.90 26.73 13.92
N LEU A 132 -0.18 26.29 14.95
CA LEU A 132 0.89 25.31 14.80
C LEU A 132 0.33 23.91 14.63
N PRO A 133 0.93 23.06 13.78
CA PRO A 133 0.51 21.67 13.67
C PRO A 133 0.76 20.91 14.96
N GLU A 134 -0.26 20.22 15.47
CA GLU A 134 -0.16 19.45 16.71
C GLU A 134 0.79 18.24 16.61
N LYS A 135 1.04 17.70 15.40
CA LYS A 135 1.66 16.36 15.27
C LYS A 135 2.40 16.07 13.96
N THR A 136 2.86 17.07 13.23
CA THR A 136 3.41 16.88 11.87
C THR A 136 4.84 17.36 11.70
N MET A 137 5.68 17.24 12.71
CA MET A 137 7.12 17.41 12.50
C MET A 137 7.77 16.07 12.18
N TYR A 138 8.43 16.02 11.02
CA TYR A 138 9.35 14.95 10.65
C TYR A 138 10.76 15.46 10.91
N PRO A 139 11.64 14.69 11.57
CA PRO A 139 13.02 15.13 11.80
C PRO A 139 13.73 15.27 10.45
N MET A 140 14.30 16.45 10.19
CA MET A 140 15.06 16.74 8.97
C MET A 140 16.49 17.17 9.32
N ASP A 141 17.40 16.91 8.39
CA ASP A 141 18.79 17.36 8.47
C ASP A 141 18.93 18.87 8.27
N ALA A 142 20.10 19.40 8.65
CA ALA A 142 20.40 20.82 8.59
C ALA A 142 20.27 21.39 7.16
N ASP A 143 20.69 20.63 6.15
CA ASP A 143 20.62 21.07 4.75
C ASP A 143 19.18 21.25 4.31
N THR A 144 18.30 20.30 4.67
CA THR A 144 16.87 20.39 4.36
C THR A 144 16.20 21.59 5.03
N TRP A 145 16.56 21.87 6.30
CA TRP A 145 16.07 23.08 6.97
C TRP A 145 16.64 24.35 6.35
N GLY A 146 17.89 24.32 5.88
CA GLY A 146 18.52 25.41 5.13
C GLY A 146 17.75 25.76 3.86
N GLU A 147 17.38 24.76 3.06
CA GLU A 147 16.57 24.95 1.85
C GLU A 147 15.20 25.57 2.15
N ILE A 148 14.55 25.14 3.25
CA ILE A 148 13.27 25.72 3.69
C ILE A 148 13.45 27.18 4.12
N LEU A 149 14.50 27.47 4.89
CA LEU A 149 14.79 28.82 5.37
C LEU A 149 15.09 29.78 4.22
N GLU A 150 15.89 29.36 3.25
CA GLU A 150 16.22 30.16 2.07
C GLU A 150 14.96 30.49 1.26
N ALA A 151 14.10 29.49 1.01
CA ALA A 151 12.82 29.71 0.33
C ALA A 151 11.86 30.65 1.09
N GLU A 152 11.97 30.71 2.42
CA GLU A 152 11.17 31.62 3.24
C GLU A 152 11.71 33.05 3.23
N LEU A 153 13.04 33.22 3.20
CA LEU A 153 13.69 34.53 3.10
C LEU A 153 13.48 35.21 1.75
N GLU A 154 13.28 34.42 0.68
CA GLU A 154 13.03 34.93 -0.68
C GLU A 154 11.56 35.32 -0.96
N ARG A 155 10.65 35.06 -0.02
CA ARG A 155 9.20 35.26 -0.20
C ARG A 155 8.76 36.71 0.00
#